data_AF-A0A7D5ZJ83-F1
#
_entry.id   AF-A0A7D5ZJ83-F1
#
_cell.length_a   1.000
_cell.length_b   1.000
_cell.length_c   1.000
_cell.angle_alpha   90.00
_cell.angle_beta   90.00
_cell.angle_gamma   90.00
#
_symmetry.space_group_name_H-M   'P 1'
#
loop_
_entity.id
_entity.type
_entity.pdbx_description
1 polymer ?
#
loop_
_entity_poly.entity_id
_entity_poly.type
_entity_poly.pdbx_seq_one_letter_code
_entity_poly.pdbx_strand_id
1 'polypeptide(L)'
;MHVNRVWARSAVAAAAGTAILFGTACEGPSALADGDKGSASKSAPNPGFAAFRGKPCPEPTAADRTDGRLITTVVGPEEDVTVRPGGEPRTVLVKLCNTTGTTLRDIALSAQVEWDYAGERKPGLTLERREAPDGDWHPVELRVANDYDPLAGASGAKDLPAHGTRIVEYRISAAEDAPAGRGGFGIHAVRADTDPSDMAGLRSGGHGTFRLVTAPRG
;
A
#
# COMPACT_ATOMS: atom_id res chain seq x y z
N MET A 1 24.47 -28.48 -1.33
CA MET A 1 23.19 -29.22 -1.43
C MET A 1 22.17 -28.29 -2.08
N HIS A 2 21.92 -28.47 -3.37
CA HIS A 2 21.04 -27.62 -4.18
C HIS A 2 19.62 -28.19 -4.19
N VAL A 3 18.61 -27.35 -3.95
CA VAL A 3 17.21 -27.73 -4.10
C VAL A 3 16.58 -26.81 -5.14
N ASN A 4 16.48 -27.29 -6.37
CA ASN A 4 15.67 -26.69 -7.43
C ASN A 4 14.19 -26.96 -7.14
N ARG A 5 13.36 -25.92 -7.07
CA ARG A 5 11.89 -26.05 -7.09
C ARG A 5 11.36 -25.59 -8.44
N VAL A 6 11.04 -26.56 -9.29
CA VAL A 6 10.37 -26.38 -10.58
C VAL A 6 8.88 -26.19 -10.35
N TRP A 7 8.32 -25.13 -10.95
CA TRP A 7 6.89 -24.86 -11.04
C TRP A 7 6.17 -25.93 -11.86
N ALA A 8 5.15 -26.57 -11.29
CA ALA A 8 4.23 -27.43 -12.04
C ALA A 8 2.94 -26.65 -12.36
N ARG A 9 2.76 -26.30 -13.64
CA ARG A 9 1.47 -25.92 -14.23
C ARG A 9 0.69 -27.19 -14.54
N SER A 10 -0.56 -27.29 -14.11
CA SER A 10 -1.49 -28.33 -14.59
C SER A 10 -2.68 -27.67 -15.29
N ALA A 11 -2.97 -28.16 -16.49
CA ALA A 11 -4.01 -27.71 -17.39
C ALA A 11 -5.11 -28.78 -17.53
N VAL A 12 -6.35 -28.29 -17.60
CA VAL A 12 -7.54 -28.76 -18.33
C VAL A 12 -7.90 -30.26 -18.35
N ALA A 13 -9.13 -30.56 -17.94
CA ALA A 13 -9.95 -31.58 -18.60
C ALA A 13 -11.43 -31.14 -18.62
N ALA A 14 -11.95 -30.92 -19.83
CA ALA A 14 -13.36 -30.73 -20.13
C ALA A 14 -14.03 -32.11 -20.25
N ALA A 15 -15.24 -32.25 -19.71
CA ALA A 15 -16.11 -33.39 -19.99
C ALA A 15 -17.49 -32.88 -20.43
N ALA A 16 -17.80 -33.14 -21.70
CA ALA A 16 -19.11 -32.97 -22.30
C ALA A 16 -19.97 -34.23 -22.03
N GLY A 17 -21.28 -34.05 -21.85
CA GLY A 17 -22.20 -35.17 -21.62
C GLY A 17 -23.69 -34.79 -21.63
N THR A 18 -24.21 -34.60 -22.84
CA THR A 18 -25.54 -34.97 -23.36
C THR A 18 -26.84 -34.54 -22.66
N ALA A 19 -27.68 -33.88 -23.47
CA ALA A 19 -29.02 -33.39 -23.22
C ALA A 19 -30.11 -34.49 -23.19
N ILE A 20 -31.19 -34.23 -22.43
CA ILE A 20 -32.52 -34.79 -22.65
C ILE A 20 -33.50 -33.61 -22.69
N LEU A 21 -34.19 -33.44 -23.83
CA LEU A 21 -35.34 -32.56 -24.02
C LEU A 21 -36.63 -33.40 -23.93
N PHE A 22 -37.70 -32.85 -23.34
CA PHE A 22 -39.03 -32.62 -23.96
C PHE A 22 -40.15 -32.49 -22.90
N GLY A 23 -41.00 -31.46 -23.05
CA GLY A 23 -42.30 -31.28 -22.39
C GLY A 23 -42.53 -29.86 -21.83
N THR A 24 -42.65 -28.82 -22.66
CA THR A 24 -43.89 -28.15 -23.17
C THR A 24 -44.74 -27.33 -22.17
N ALA A 25 -44.77 -26.02 -22.45
CA ALA A 25 -45.70 -24.93 -22.04
C ALA A 25 -45.69 -24.51 -20.54
N CYS A 26 -45.69 -23.23 -20.13
CA CYS A 26 -46.17 -22.00 -20.77
C CYS A 26 -45.35 -20.76 -20.28
N GLU A 27 -45.16 -19.80 -21.18
CA GLU A 27 -45.02 -18.34 -20.98
C GLU A 27 -43.99 -17.74 -19.99
N GLY A 28 -43.05 -16.97 -20.56
CA GLY A 28 -42.43 -15.83 -19.89
C GLY A 28 -40.94 -15.62 -20.24
N PRO A 29 -40.56 -14.59 -21.01
CA PRO A 29 -39.16 -14.26 -21.23
C PRO A 29 -38.61 -13.56 -19.99
N SER A 30 -37.70 -14.19 -19.28
CA SER A 30 -36.85 -13.50 -18.30
C SER A 30 -35.42 -13.96 -18.53
N ALA A 31 -34.64 -13.02 -19.08
CA ALA A 31 -33.23 -13.16 -19.35
C ALA A 31 -32.49 -13.67 -18.10
N LEU A 32 -31.80 -14.79 -18.25
CA LEU A 32 -30.71 -15.14 -17.36
C LEU A 32 -29.57 -14.16 -17.66
N ALA A 33 -29.51 -13.08 -16.86
CA ALA A 33 -28.30 -12.31 -16.73
C ALA A 33 -27.29 -13.20 -16.01
N ASP A 34 -26.31 -13.70 -16.77
CA ASP A 34 -25.07 -14.24 -16.25
C ASP A 34 -24.52 -13.30 -15.17
N GLY A 35 -24.27 -13.86 -14.00
CA GLY A 35 -23.64 -13.16 -12.89
C GLY A 35 -22.26 -12.69 -13.31
N ASP A 36 -22.16 -11.41 -13.69
CA ASP A 36 -20.91 -10.69 -13.83
C ASP A 36 -20.24 -10.69 -12.45
N LYS A 37 -19.16 -11.46 -12.35
CA LYS A 37 -18.32 -11.52 -11.17
C LYS A 37 -17.71 -10.15 -10.98
N GLY A 38 -18.27 -9.40 -10.03
CA GLY A 38 -17.59 -8.37 -9.23
C GLY A 38 -16.55 -7.59 -10.00
N SER A 39 -17.00 -6.67 -10.86
CA SER A 39 -16.18 -5.53 -11.20
C SER A 39 -15.93 -4.78 -9.89
N ALA A 40 -14.77 -5.04 -9.26
CA ALA A 40 -14.28 -4.24 -8.15
C ALA A 40 -14.28 -2.80 -8.67
N SER A 41 -15.27 -2.00 -8.26
CA SER A 41 -15.43 -0.63 -8.73
C SER A 41 -14.09 0.07 -8.65
N LYS A 42 -13.48 0.34 -9.81
CA LYS A 42 -12.23 1.10 -9.89
C LYS A 42 -12.50 2.42 -9.16
N SER A 43 -11.88 2.58 -8.00
CA SER A 43 -12.08 3.77 -7.20
C SER A 43 -11.64 4.97 -8.02
N ALA A 44 -12.47 6.03 -8.04
CA ALA A 44 -12.18 7.25 -8.77
C ALA A 44 -10.76 7.76 -8.43
N PRO A 45 -10.06 8.39 -9.40
CA PRO A 45 -8.76 8.97 -9.16
C PRO A 45 -8.82 9.98 -8.01
N ASN A 46 -7.78 10.00 -7.17
CA ASN A 46 -7.68 11.00 -6.11
C ASN A 46 -7.66 12.41 -6.72
N PRO A 47 -8.60 13.31 -6.38
CA PRO A 47 -8.67 14.63 -6.98
C PRO A 47 -7.41 15.48 -6.68
N GLY A 48 -6.70 15.17 -5.60
CA GLY A 48 -5.44 15.81 -5.23
C GLY A 48 -4.21 15.25 -5.96
N PHE A 49 -4.32 14.17 -6.73
CA PHE A 49 -3.17 13.48 -7.32
C PHE A 49 -2.36 14.36 -8.26
N ALA A 50 -3.03 15.07 -9.18
CA ALA A 50 -2.35 15.92 -10.16
C ALA A 50 -1.61 17.08 -9.49
N ALA A 51 -2.25 17.75 -8.51
CA ALA A 51 -1.65 18.82 -7.74
C ALA A 51 -0.46 18.32 -6.89
N PHE A 52 -0.62 17.15 -6.26
CA PHE A 52 0.43 16.53 -5.46
C PHE A 52 1.63 16.11 -6.30
N ARG A 53 1.41 15.62 -7.52
CA ARG A 53 2.47 15.28 -8.47
C ARG A 53 3.36 16.48 -8.79
N GLY A 54 2.74 17.65 -8.97
CA GLY A 54 3.42 18.92 -9.23
C GLY A 54 4.17 19.51 -8.03
N LYS A 55 3.95 19.03 -6.80
CA LYS A 55 4.68 19.54 -5.63
C LYS A 55 6.20 19.32 -5.81
N PRO A 56 7.04 20.33 -5.55
CA PRO A 56 8.49 20.17 -5.65
C PRO A 56 8.99 19.13 -4.66
N CYS A 57 10.09 18.47 -5.01
CA CYS A 57 10.82 17.64 -4.06
C CYS A 57 11.51 18.56 -3.04
N PRO A 58 11.41 18.28 -1.73
CA PRO A 58 12.11 19.07 -0.74
C PRO A 58 13.60 18.82 -0.88
N GLU A 59 14.38 19.89 -0.68
CA GLU A 59 15.83 19.81 -0.59
C GLU A 59 16.24 18.93 0.59
N PRO A 60 17.28 18.09 0.46
CA PRO A 60 17.78 17.29 1.58
C PRO A 60 18.25 18.19 2.72
N THR A 61 17.80 17.90 3.93
CA THR A 61 18.27 18.59 5.14
C THR A 61 19.72 18.19 5.47
N ALA A 62 20.38 18.93 6.37
CA ALA A 62 21.69 18.54 6.87
C ALA A 62 21.68 17.18 7.57
N ALA A 63 20.59 16.87 8.29
CA ALA A 63 20.37 15.57 8.91
C ALA A 63 20.23 14.48 7.85
N ASP A 64 19.42 14.69 6.80
CA ASP A 64 19.27 13.73 5.71
C ASP A 64 20.63 13.41 5.06
N ARG A 65 21.47 14.43 4.85
CA ARG A 65 22.82 14.22 4.29
C ARG A 65 23.74 13.46 5.26
N THR A 66 23.67 13.77 6.56
CA THR A 66 24.48 13.11 7.60
C THR A 66 24.10 11.64 7.76
N ASP A 67 22.80 11.35 7.73
CA ASP A 67 22.24 10.01 7.82
C ASP A 67 22.34 9.23 6.50
N GLY A 68 22.90 9.85 5.45
CA GLY A 68 23.05 9.25 4.13
C GLY A 68 21.72 8.97 3.43
N ARG A 69 20.66 9.71 3.73
CA ARG A 69 19.35 9.56 3.08
C ARG A 69 19.41 10.01 1.62
N LEU A 70 19.14 9.07 0.75
CA LEU A 70 19.19 9.20 -0.71
C LEU A 70 17.82 9.57 -1.30
N ILE A 71 16.78 9.57 -0.47
CA ILE A 71 15.41 9.84 -0.89
C ILE A 71 14.75 10.74 0.16
N THR A 72 14.12 11.82 -0.30
CA THR A 72 13.20 12.60 0.52
C THR A 72 11.75 12.20 0.21
N THR A 73 10.88 12.29 1.21
CA THR A 73 9.46 11.96 1.05
C THR A 73 8.58 13.15 1.36
N VAL A 74 7.55 13.35 0.56
CA VAL A 74 6.45 14.28 0.83
C VAL A 74 5.21 13.46 1.10
N VAL A 75 4.46 13.82 2.15
CA VAL A 75 3.15 13.25 2.45
C VAL A 75 2.10 14.35 2.26
N GLY A 76 0.93 14.01 1.74
CA GLY A 76 -0.20 14.95 1.68
C GLY A 76 -1.55 14.27 1.48
N PRO A 77 -2.66 15.03 1.52
CA PRO A 77 -2.74 16.48 1.79
C PRO A 77 -2.93 16.85 3.27
N GLU A 78 -3.30 15.92 4.14
CA GLU A 78 -3.62 16.17 5.56
C GLU A 78 -2.43 15.82 6.46
N GLU A 79 -2.10 16.68 7.43
CA GLU A 79 -1.08 16.40 8.47
C GLU A 79 -1.57 15.33 9.46
N ASP A 80 -2.89 15.30 9.67
CA ASP A 80 -3.60 14.37 10.53
C ASP A 80 -4.67 13.63 9.71
N VAL A 81 -4.58 12.30 9.64
CA VAL A 81 -5.55 11.45 8.96
C VAL A 81 -6.48 10.85 10.00
N THR A 82 -7.78 11.11 9.92
CA THR A 82 -8.77 10.52 10.83
C THR A 82 -9.62 9.47 10.12
N VAL A 83 -9.55 8.22 10.58
CA VAL A 83 -10.43 7.13 10.17
C VAL A 83 -11.50 6.87 11.22
N ARG A 84 -12.69 6.43 10.78
CA ARG A 84 -13.79 6.04 11.67
C ARG A 84 -13.95 4.52 11.63
N PRO A 85 -14.16 3.85 12.78
CA PRO A 85 -14.49 2.43 12.81
C PRO A 85 -15.68 2.11 11.89
N GLY A 86 -15.50 1.21 10.92
CA GLY A 86 -16.52 0.84 9.94
C GLY A 86 -16.89 1.93 8.93
N GLY A 87 -16.19 3.07 8.94
CA GLY A 87 -16.45 4.20 8.05
C GLY A 87 -15.70 4.09 6.72
N GLU A 88 -15.93 5.09 5.87
CA GLU A 88 -15.25 5.20 4.58
C GLU A 88 -13.72 5.29 4.75
N PRO A 89 -12.94 4.60 3.90
CA PRO A 89 -11.49 4.68 3.91
C PRO A 89 -10.99 6.11 3.65
N ARG A 90 -9.81 6.43 4.20
CA ARG A 90 -9.08 7.68 3.91
C ARG A 90 -7.90 7.40 3.00
N THR A 91 -7.61 8.34 2.10
CA THR A 91 -6.45 8.21 1.21
C THR A 91 -5.38 9.25 1.50
N VAL A 92 -4.12 8.83 1.33
CA VAL A 92 -2.92 9.64 1.54
C VAL A 92 -2.00 9.46 0.35
N LEU A 93 -1.41 10.54 -0.13
CA LEU A 93 -0.41 10.50 -1.19
C LEU A 93 0.99 10.64 -0.60
N VAL A 94 1.88 9.77 -1.06
CA VAL A 94 3.30 9.79 -0.70
C VAL A 94 4.12 9.93 -1.97
N LYS A 95 5.00 10.93 -2.01
CA LYS A 95 5.95 11.15 -3.10
C LYS A 95 7.35 10.91 -2.61
N LEU A 96 8.04 9.95 -3.22
CA LEU A 96 9.46 9.71 -3.05
C LEU A 96 10.23 10.52 -4.10
N CYS A 97 11.34 11.11 -3.68
CA CYS A 97 12.22 11.92 -4.51
C CYS A 97 13.65 11.41 -4.37
N ASN A 98 14.23 10.86 -5.44
CA ASN A 98 15.65 10.50 -5.45
C ASN A 98 16.49 11.78 -5.48
N THR A 99 17.33 11.97 -4.49
CA THR A 99 18.16 13.18 -4.34
C THR A 99 19.53 13.02 -5.00
N THR A 100 19.84 11.83 -5.51
CA THR A 100 21.13 11.46 -6.08
C THR A 100 21.17 11.63 -7.60
N GLY A 101 22.39 11.84 -8.12
CA GLY A 101 22.67 11.85 -9.56
C GLY A 101 22.73 10.46 -10.20
N THR A 102 22.30 9.41 -9.49
CA THR A 102 22.35 8.02 -9.94
C THR A 102 21.00 7.33 -9.77
N THR A 103 20.74 6.28 -10.54
CA THR A 103 19.53 5.46 -10.33
C THR A 103 19.69 4.64 -9.06
N LEU A 104 18.68 4.70 -8.19
CA LEU A 104 18.57 3.82 -7.03
C LEU A 104 17.78 2.56 -7.43
N ARG A 105 18.31 1.38 -7.13
CA ARG A 105 17.69 0.11 -7.52
C ARG A 105 16.81 -0.46 -6.42
N ASP A 106 15.80 -1.22 -6.83
CA ASP A 106 14.98 -2.05 -5.94
C ASP A 106 14.44 -1.32 -4.69
N ILE A 107 13.95 -0.09 -4.87
CA ILE A 107 13.34 0.67 -3.79
C ILE A 107 11.96 0.07 -3.45
N ALA A 108 11.88 -0.59 -2.30
CA ALA A 108 10.65 -1.10 -1.71
C ALA A 108 10.10 -0.11 -0.68
N LEU A 109 8.82 -0.30 -0.31
CA LEU A 109 8.16 0.52 0.71
C LEU A 109 7.61 -0.36 1.82
N SER A 110 7.89 0.00 3.07
CA SER A 110 7.29 -0.59 4.28
C SER A 110 6.44 0.45 5.00
N ALA A 111 5.33 0.02 5.57
CA ALA A 111 4.45 0.86 6.38
C ALA A 111 4.46 0.43 7.85
N GLN A 112 4.66 1.40 8.74
CA GLN A 112 4.70 1.17 10.19
C GLN A 112 3.76 2.15 10.89
N VAL A 113 3.23 1.71 12.02
CA VAL A 113 2.43 2.55 12.92
C VAL A 113 2.93 2.38 14.35
N GLU A 114 3.35 3.49 14.94
CA GLU A 114 3.58 3.63 16.38
C GLU A 114 2.26 4.08 16.99
N TRP A 115 1.70 3.33 17.93
CA TRP A 115 0.33 3.55 18.40
C TRP A 115 0.31 3.91 19.88
N ASP A 116 -0.18 5.12 20.20
CA ASP A 116 -0.39 5.59 21.57
C ASP A 116 -1.64 4.89 22.14
N TYR A 117 -1.56 3.59 22.40
CA TYR A 117 -2.57 2.90 23.19
C TYR A 117 -1.94 2.21 24.40
N ALA A 118 -2.41 2.61 25.58
CA ALA A 118 -2.00 2.11 26.89
C ALA A 118 -2.56 0.69 27.17
N GLY A 119 -2.54 -0.21 26.19
CA GLY A 119 -3.03 -1.59 26.33
C GLY A 119 -2.72 -2.46 25.10
N GLU A 120 -2.66 -3.77 25.29
CA GLU A 120 -2.16 -4.79 24.34
C GLU A 120 -2.99 -5.00 23.06
N ARG A 121 -4.00 -4.17 22.77
CA ARG A 121 -4.94 -4.41 21.66
C ARG A 121 -4.39 -3.88 20.34
N LYS A 122 -4.45 -4.71 19.29
CA LYS A 122 -4.13 -4.31 17.91
C LYS A 122 -5.03 -3.15 17.45
N PRO A 123 -4.53 -2.24 16.60
CA PRO A 123 -5.25 -1.02 16.21
C PRO A 123 -6.44 -1.26 15.26
N GLY A 124 -6.62 -2.46 14.72
CA GLY A 124 -7.74 -2.79 13.83
C GLY A 124 -7.70 -2.01 12.50
N LEU A 125 -6.50 -1.62 12.06
CA LEU A 125 -6.28 -0.84 10.84
C LEU A 125 -5.86 -1.75 9.69
N THR A 126 -6.35 -1.43 8.49
CA THR A 126 -5.88 -2.04 7.24
C THR A 126 -5.30 -0.98 6.32
N LEU A 127 -4.33 -1.40 5.51
CA LEU A 127 -3.63 -0.54 4.57
C LEU A 127 -3.59 -1.20 3.19
N GLU A 128 -3.88 -0.42 2.17
CA GLU A 128 -3.70 -0.79 0.78
C GLU A 128 -2.94 0.32 0.06
N ARG A 129 -2.37 0.01 -1.10
CA ARG A 129 -1.70 1.00 -1.95
C ARG A 129 -1.98 0.80 -3.43
N ARG A 130 -1.80 1.87 -4.20
CA ARG A 130 -1.72 1.87 -5.66
C ARG A 130 -0.74 2.95 -6.15
N GLU A 131 -0.18 2.78 -7.34
CA GLU A 131 0.72 3.79 -7.94
C GLU A 131 0.07 4.52 -9.12
N ALA A 132 -0.77 3.83 -9.88
CA ALA A 132 -1.60 4.44 -10.89
C ALA A 132 -2.90 4.95 -10.23
N PRO A 133 -3.35 6.19 -10.51
CA PRO A 133 -4.60 6.73 -9.95
C PRO A 133 -5.85 5.90 -10.27
N ASP A 134 -5.81 5.12 -11.34
CA ASP A 134 -6.84 4.21 -11.83
C ASP A 134 -6.44 2.73 -11.72
N GLY A 135 -5.32 2.46 -11.05
CA GLY A 135 -4.80 1.12 -10.81
C GLY A 135 -5.52 0.41 -9.67
N ASP A 136 -5.24 -0.89 -9.58
CA ASP A 136 -5.78 -1.75 -8.54
C ASP A 136 -5.13 -1.46 -7.19
N TRP A 137 -5.92 -1.66 -6.14
CA TRP A 137 -5.43 -1.59 -4.77
C TRP A 137 -4.77 -2.91 -4.40
N HIS A 138 -3.59 -2.81 -3.78
CA HIS A 138 -2.85 -3.95 -3.29
C HIS A 138 -2.70 -3.86 -1.77
N PRO A 139 -2.97 -4.94 -1.03
CA PRO A 139 -2.80 -4.94 0.42
C PRO A 139 -1.34 -4.68 0.80
N VAL A 140 -1.14 -3.95 1.89
CA VAL A 140 0.16 -3.66 2.48
C VAL A 140 0.15 -4.17 3.91
N GLU A 141 1.22 -4.87 4.30
CA GLU A 141 1.40 -5.25 5.69
C GLU A 141 1.66 -4.00 6.53
N LEU A 142 0.75 -3.71 7.46
CA LEU A 142 0.89 -2.64 8.44
C LEU A 142 1.48 -3.22 9.73
N ARG A 143 2.70 -2.82 10.06
CA ARG A 143 3.38 -3.26 11.29
C ARG A 143 3.07 -2.30 12.42
N VAL A 144 2.58 -2.82 13.54
CA VAL A 144 2.49 -2.08 14.80
C VAL A 144 3.87 -2.14 15.45
N ALA A 145 4.58 -1.04 15.44
CA ALA A 145 5.96 -0.98 15.92
C ALA A 145 6.00 -0.48 17.37
N ASN A 146 6.59 -1.28 18.26
CA ASN A 146 7.30 -0.78 19.45
C ASN A 146 8.83 -0.73 19.19
N ASP A 147 9.33 -1.50 18.21
CA ASP A 147 10.72 -1.53 17.76
C ASP A 147 10.78 -1.42 16.21
N TYR A 148 11.79 -0.72 15.69
CA TYR A 148 11.94 -0.44 14.26
C TYR A 148 12.53 -1.63 13.47
N ASP A 149 11.72 -2.23 12.58
CA ASP A 149 12.16 -3.20 11.56
C ASP A 149 11.69 -2.76 10.16
N PRO A 150 12.55 -2.08 9.38
CA PRO A 150 12.18 -1.54 8.06
C PRO A 150 12.03 -2.59 6.97
N LEU A 151 12.62 -3.78 7.14
CA LEU A 151 12.57 -4.82 6.12
C LEU A 151 11.26 -5.60 6.20
N ALA A 152 10.73 -5.79 7.40
CA ALA A 152 9.47 -6.50 7.60
C ALA A 152 8.31 -5.77 6.90
N GLY A 153 7.66 -6.47 5.96
CA GLY A 153 6.53 -5.93 5.20
C GLY A 153 6.89 -5.00 4.04
N ALA A 154 8.18 -4.78 3.77
CA ALA A 154 8.62 -4.00 2.61
C ALA A 154 8.21 -4.70 1.31
N SER A 155 7.57 -3.98 0.39
CA SER A 155 7.08 -4.57 -0.86
C SER A 155 7.08 -3.57 -2.02
N GLY A 156 6.88 -4.07 -3.24
CA GLY A 156 6.78 -3.26 -4.44
C GLY A 156 8.11 -2.65 -4.84
N ALA A 157 9.19 -3.43 -4.76
CA ALA A 157 10.52 -2.99 -5.18
C ALA A 157 10.49 -2.48 -6.63
N LYS A 158 11.06 -1.30 -6.86
CA LYS A 158 11.17 -0.69 -8.18
C LYS A 158 12.33 0.29 -8.21
N ASP A 159 12.98 0.38 -9.37
CA ASP A 159 14.01 1.37 -9.60
C ASP A 159 13.47 2.80 -9.56
N LEU A 160 14.26 3.70 -8.98
CA LEU A 160 14.00 5.12 -8.94
C LEU A 160 15.12 5.85 -9.71
N PRO A 161 14.84 6.40 -10.91
CA PRO A 161 15.85 7.08 -11.74
C PRO A 161 16.57 8.20 -11.01
N ALA A 162 17.76 8.59 -11.49
CA ALA A 162 18.48 9.78 -11.02
C ALA A 162 17.57 11.00 -11.03
N HIS A 163 17.47 11.71 -9.90
CA HIS A 163 16.54 12.83 -9.69
C HIS A 163 15.06 12.52 -9.98
N GLY A 164 14.72 11.23 -10.06
CA GLY A 164 13.39 10.73 -10.37
C GLY A 164 12.44 10.78 -9.18
N THR A 165 11.15 10.63 -9.46
CA THR A 165 10.11 10.60 -8.44
C THR A 165 9.20 9.39 -8.59
N ARG A 166 8.64 8.93 -7.48
CA ARG A 166 7.63 7.88 -7.42
C ARG A 166 6.51 8.34 -6.51
N ILE A 167 5.26 8.18 -6.94
CA ILE A 167 4.09 8.56 -6.17
C ILE A 167 3.30 7.30 -5.87
N VAL A 168 2.91 7.14 -4.62
CA VAL A 168 2.10 6.03 -4.13
C VAL A 168 0.91 6.62 -3.39
N GLU A 169 -0.28 6.15 -3.73
CA GLU A 169 -1.47 6.42 -2.95
C GLU A 169 -1.71 5.26 -1.98
N TYR A 170 -1.94 5.60 -0.72
CA TYR A 170 -2.33 4.67 0.32
C TYR A 170 -3.79 4.86 0.67
N ARG A 171 -4.49 3.77 0.97
CA ARG A 171 -5.86 3.75 1.48
C ARG A 171 -5.86 3.08 2.85
N ILE A 172 -6.43 3.77 3.83
CA ILE A 172 -6.43 3.38 5.24
C ILE A 172 -7.87 3.22 5.70
N SER A 173 -8.17 2.09 6.34
CA SER A 173 -9.49 1.79 6.90
C SER A 173 -9.36 1.32 8.34
N ALA A 174 -10.41 1.53 9.13
CA ALA A 174 -10.54 0.99 10.48
C ALA A 174 -11.69 -0.02 10.52
N ALA A 175 -11.44 -1.21 11.06
CA ALA A 175 -12.49 -2.19 11.33
C ALA A 175 -13.57 -1.61 12.24
N GLU A 176 -14.80 -2.12 12.17
CA GLU A 176 -15.91 -1.68 13.03
C GLU A 176 -15.55 -1.75 14.53
N ASP A 177 -14.76 -2.75 14.90
CA ASP A 177 -14.35 -2.97 16.27
C ASP A 177 -13.06 -2.23 16.67
N ALA A 178 -12.43 -1.49 15.75
CA ALA A 178 -11.17 -0.81 15.99
C ALA A 178 -11.25 0.12 17.20
N PRO A 179 -10.26 0.07 18.12
CA PRO A 179 -10.23 0.97 19.26
C PRO A 179 -9.97 2.41 18.78
N ALA A 180 -10.60 3.38 19.46
CA ALA A 180 -10.20 4.77 19.31
C ALA A 180 -8.73 4.92 19.69
N GLY A 181 -7.99 5.82 19.07
CA GLY A 181 -6.56 5.96 19.35
C GLY A 181 -5.88 6.92 18.41
N ARG A 182 -4.60 7.14 18.63
CA ARG A 182 -3.76 7.95 17.74
C ARG A 182 -2.35 7.38 17.70
N GLY A 183 -1.62 7.72 16.66
CA GLY A 183 -0.25 7.27 16.51
C GLY A 183 0.50 7.95 15.38
N GLY A 184 1.82 7.78 15.39
CA GLY A 184 2.68 8.13 14.26
C GLY A 184 2.59 7.04 13.21
N PHE A 185 2.28 7.40 11.98
CA PHE A 185 2.32 6.48 10.85
C PHE A 185 3.53 6.82 9.98
N GLY A 186 4.39 5.85 9.74
CA GLY A 186 5.61 5.98 8.94
C GLY A 186 5.54 5.17 7.65
N ILE A 187 5.93 5.80 6.54
CA ILE A 187 6.30 5.11 5.31
C ILE A 187 7.81 5.22 5.15
N HIS A 188 8.47 4.07 5.07
CA HIS A 188 9.91 4.00 4.84
C HIS A 188 10.17 3.49 3.43
N ALA A 189 11.04 4.18 2.70
CA ALA A 189 11.64 3.61 1.51
C ALA A 189 12.89 2.84 1.90
N VAL A 190 13.03 1.65 1.33
CA VAL A 190 14.05 0.68 1.69
C VAL A 190 14.69 0.16 0.42
N ARG A 191 16.01 0.08 0.43
CA ARG A 191 16.78 -0.52 -0.65
C ARG A 191 16.74 -2.04 -0.50
N ALA A 192 15.86 -2.73 -1.22
CA ALA A 192 15.69 -4.17 -1.08
C ALA A 192 16.87 -4.99 -1.65
N ASP A 193 17.77 -4.35 -2.41
CA ASP A 193 19.03 -4.90 -2.89
C ASP A 193 20.16 -4.85 -1.84
N THR A 194 19.96 -4.14 -0.73
CA THR A 194 20.98 -3.95 0.31
C THR A 194 21.04 -5.17 1.23
N ASP A 195 22.24 -5.47 1.73
CA ASP A 195 22.45 -6.53 2.72
C ASP A 195 21.52 -6.32 3.93
N PRO A 196 20.70 -7.32 4.33
CA PRO A 196 19.82 -7.22 5.48
C PRO A 196 20.53 -6.88 6.80
N SER A 197 21.83 -7.14 6.91
CA SER A 197 22.65 -6.78 8.07
C SER A 197 23.16 -5.33 8.04
N ASP A 198 23.14 -4.67 6.87
CA ASP A 198 23.48 -3.25 6.72
C ASP A 198 22.26 -2.37 6.98
N MET A 199 21.92 -2.22 8.26
CA MET A 199 20.82 -1.37 8.71
C MET A 199 20.97 0.10 8.30
N ALA A 200 22.20 0.59 8.11
CA ALA A 200 22.45 1.95 7.65
C ALA A 200 22.07 2.11 6.17
N GLY A 201 22.51 1.18 5.32
CA GLY A 201 22.13 1.12 3.91
C GLY A 201 20.63 0.95 3.71
N LEU A 202 19.96 0.18 4.57
CA LEU A 202 18.50 0.02 4.52
C LEU A 202 17.75 1.30 4.91
N ARG A 203 18.23 2.00 5.94
CA ARG A 203 17.66 3.28 6.42
C ARG A 203 17.89 4.45 5.46
N SER A 204 18.84 4.33 4.53
CA SER A 204 19.19 5.37 3.56
C SER A 204 18.06 5.70 2.57
N GLY A 205 17.00 4.89 2.48
CA GLY A 205 15.89 5.14 1.56
C GLY A 205 14.88 6.20 2.02
N GLY A 206 15.04 6.82 3.20
CA GLY A 206 14.20 7.94 3.64
C GLY A 206 12.87 7.54 4.29
N HIS A 207 12.27 8.47 5.04
CA HIS A 207 11.00 8.25 5.74
C HIS A 207 10.08 9.46 5.64
N GLY A 208 8.78 9.18 5.57
CA GLY A 208 7.72 10.18 5.70
C GLY A 208 6.74 9.77 6.77
N THR A 209 6.34 10.73 7.61
CA THR A 209 5.41 10.48 8.72
C THR A 209 4.21 11.39 8.66
N PHE A 210 3.08 10.90 9.15
CA PHE A 210 1.89 11.70 9.45
C PHE A 210 1.20 11.14 10.68
N ARG A 211 0.33 11.93 11.31
CA ARG A 211 -0.46 11.44 12.45
C ARG A 211 -1.68 10.69 11.93
N LEU A 212 -1.92 9.51 12.49
CA LEU A 212 -3.12 8.73 12.22
C LEU A 212 -3.98 8.69 13.49
N VAL A 213 -5.28 8.94 13.33
CA VAL A 213 -6.28 8.95 14.41
C VAL A 213 -7.40 7.99 14.06
N THR A 214 -7.75 7.09 14.98
CA THR A 214 -9.01 6.35 14.95
C THR A 214 -9.99 7.06 15.87
N ALA A 215 -11.07 7.59 15.29
CA ALA A 215 -12.11 8.28 16.03
C ALA A 215 -12.85 7.35 17.00
N PRO A 216 -13.44 7.88 18.09
CA PRO A 216 -14.39 7.13 18.91
C PRO A 216 -15.56 6.58 18.07
N ARG A 217 -16.13 5.45 18.52
CA ARG A 217 -17.39 4.98 17.96
C ARG A 217 -18.47 6.02 18.26
N GLY A 218 -19.24 6.37 17.22
CA GLY A 218 -20.41 7.25 17.32
C GLY A 218 -21.64 6.50 17.79
#